data_AF-A0A499V0J5-F1
#
_entry.id   AF-A0A499V0J5-F1
#
_cell.length_a   1.000
_cell.length_b   1.000
_cell.length_c   1.000
_cell.angle_alpha   90.00
_cell.angle_beta   90.00
_cell.angle_gamma   90.00
#
_symmetry.space_group_name_H-M   'P 1'
#
loop_
_entity.id
_entity.type
_entity.pdbx_description
1 polymer ?
#
loop_
_entity_poly.entity_id
_entity_poly.type
_entity_poly.pdbx_seq_one_letter_code
_entity_poly.pdbx_strand_id
1 'polypeptide(L)'
;MAFTSAPTGDLPDLHLLRLTLTDDRGQTLSRNTYWRCRTPEALRALNQVQQAKLPASLTRVSRDGDRRTATATVHNRGSMVAAMVRLPLLQEDGARVLPTLYDDNYLWLLPGETHTVTLSWPASALPSGRPKLRAEGYNTPPVTVRG
;
A
#
# COMPACT_ATOMS: atom_id res chain seq x y z
N MET A 1 2.08 -23.74 15.82
CA MET A 1 1.14 -22.89 16.58
C MET A 1 0.69 -21.76 15.67
N ALA A 2 -0.61 -21.49 15.57
CA ALA A 2 -1.10 -20.29 14.91
C ALA A 2 -1.12 -19.14 15.92
N PHE A 3 -0.57 -17.98 15.56
CA PHE A 3 -0.73 -16.76 16.36
C PHE A 3 -2.18 -16.28 16.19
N THR A 4 -3.01 -16.50 17.21
CA THR A 4 -4.40 -16.02 17.22
C THR A 4 -4.56 -14.91 18.27
N SER A 5 -5.27 -13.85 17.91
CA SER A 5 -5.75 -12.83 18.84
C SER A 5 -7.23 -13.10 19.07
N ALA A 6 -7.67 -13.30 20.32
CA ALA A 6 -9.10 -13.47 20.61
C ALA A 6 -9.86 -12.13 20.41
N PRO A 7 -11.14 -12.15 20.00
CA PRO A 7 -11.95 -10.93 20.00
C PRO A 7 -12.22 -10.48 21.44
N THR A 8 -12.09 -9.20 21.74
CA THR A 8 -12.57 -8.60 23.00
C THR A 8 -14.01 -8.10 22.82
N GLY A 9 -14.82 -7.99 23.89
CA GLY A 9 -16.25 -7.66 23.78
C GLY A 9 -16.58 -6.20 23.45
N ASP A 10 -15.59 -5.32 23.52
CA ASP A 10 -15.68 -3.86 23.44
C ASP A 10 -15.44 -3.30 22.02
N LEU A 11 -14.97 -4.13 21.09
CA LEU A 11 -14.69 -3.71 19.71
C LEU A 11 -15.94 -3.79 18.80
N PRO A 12 -16.09 -2.85 17.85
CA PRO A 12 -17.14 -2.92 16.82
C PRO A 12 -17.10 -4.24 16.03
N ASP A 13 -18.24 -4.62 15.44
CA ASP A 13 -18.35 -5.86 14.67
C ASP A 13 -17.36 -5.94 13.51
N LEU A 14 -17.17 -4.85 12.78
CA LEU A 14 -16.10 -4.67 11.80
C LEU A 14 -15.04 -3.73 12.39
N HIS A 15 -13.82 -4.21 12.52
CA HIS A 15 -12.67 -3.42 12.96
C HIS A 15 -11.40 -3.88 12.24
N LEU A 16 -10.32 -3.14 12.43
CA LEU A 16 -9.00 -3.51 11.94
C LEU A 16 -8.21 -4.25 13.00
N LEU A 17 -7.53 -5.32 12.61
CA LEU A 17 -6.53 -6.02 13.43
C LEU A 17 -5.17 -5.85 12.78
N ARG A 18 -4.26 -5.13 13.45
CA ARG A 18 -2.86 -5.03 13.02
C ARG A 18 -1.99 -5.90 13.92
N LEU A 19 -1.29 -6.85 13.32
CA LEU A 19 -0.34 -7.72 13.97
C LEU A 19 1.07 -7.26 13.60
N THR A 20 1.94 -7.13 14.61
CA THR A 20 3.33 -6.72 14.44
C THR A 20 4.23 -7.76 15.11
N LEU A 21 5.17 -8.31 14.34
CA LEU A 21 6.25 -9.16 14.84
C LEU A 21 7.50 -8.32 15.00
N THR A 22 8.13 -8.40 16.16
CA THR A 22 9.39 -7.70 16.46
C THR A 22 10.46 -8.70 16.89
N ASP A 23 11.73 -8.35 16.66
CA ASP A 23 12.86 -9.07 17.25
C ASP A 23 13.10 -8.66 18.72
N ASP A 24 14.11 -9.24 19.34
CA ASP A 24 14.52 -8.94 20.73
C ASP A 24 15.01 -7.50 20.94
N ARG A 25 15.32 -6.78 19.85
CA ARG A 25 15.75 -5.38 19.86
C ARG A 25 14.59 -4.42 19.56
N GLY A 26 13.38 -4.93 19.36
CA GLY A 26 12.19 -4.15 19.02
C GLY A 26 12.09 -3.75 17.55
N GLN A 27 12.96 -4.25 16.67
CA GLN A 27 12.88 -4.02 15.23
C GLN A 27 11.66 -4.77 14.68
N THR A 28 10.80 -4.07 13.93
CA THR A 28 9.67 -4.72 13.24
C THR A 28 10.20 -5.63 12.13
N LEU A 29 9.93 -6.93 12.24
CA LEU A 29 10.26 -7.96 11.24
C LEU A 29 9.10 -8.20 10.27
N SER A 30 7.87 -8.04 10.74
CA SER A 30 6.66 -8.21 9.92
C SER A 30 5.51 -7.39 10.48
N ARG A 31 4.64 -6.91 9.59
CA ARG A 31 3.40 -6.23 9.94
C ARG A 31 2.32 -6.69 8.98
N ASN A 32 1.17 -7.10 9.50
CA ASN A 32 0.02 -7.46 8.68
C ASN A 32 -1.25 -6.83 9.26
N THR A 33 -2.15 -6.36 8.40
CA THR A 33 -3.39 -5.69 8.80
C THR A 33 -4.57 -6.36 8.13
N TYR A 34 -5.57 -6.72 8.93
CA TYR A 34 -6.75 -7.47 8.50
C TYR A 34 -8.02 -6.69 8.79
N TRP A 35 -9.00 -6.78 7.90
CA TRP A 35 -10.39 -6.61 8.29
C TRP A 35 -10.78 -7.78 9.19
N ARG A 36 -11.22 -7.47 10.39
CA ARG A 36 -11.77 -8.45 11.31
C ARG A 36 -13.25 -8.16 11.47
N CYS A 37 -14.06 -9.15 11.12
CA CYS A 37 -15.51 -9.09 11.25
C CYS A 37 -16.00 -10.19 12.20
N ARG A 38 -16.96 -9.89 13.08
CA ARG A 38 -17.63 -10.91 13.91
C ARG A 38 -18.62 -11.75 13.11
N THR A 39 -19.27 -11.13 12.14
CA THR A 39 -20.23 -11.77 11.23
C THR A 39 -19.92 -11.36 9.79
N PRO A 40 -20.22 -12.19 8.78
CA PRO A 40 -20.06 -11.83 7.38
C PRO A 40 -20.84 -10.55 7.00
N GLU A 41 -22.00 -10.31 7.61
CA GLU A 41 -22.87 -9.16 7.33
C GLU A 41 -22.20 -7.83 7.71
N ALA A 42 -21.35 -7.84 8.75
CA ALA A 42 -20.62 -6.66 9.19
C ALA A 42 -19.69 -6.08 8.11
N LEU A 43 -19.27 -6.89 7.12
CA LEU A 43 -18.47 -6.42 5.98
C LEU A 43 -19.22 -5.40 5.10
N ARG A 44 -20.56 -5.34 5.15
CA ARG A 44 -21.33 -4.32 4.42
C ARG A 44 -20.97 -2.90 4.83
N ALA A 45 -20.46 -2.69 6.05
CA ALA A 45 -19.97 -1.39 6.50
C ALA A 45 -18.80 -0.88 5.65
N LEU A 46 -18.06 -1.75 4.96
CA LEU A 46 -17.00 -1.34 4.01
C LEU A 46 -17.53 -0.46 2.88
N ASN A 47 -18.78 -0.66 2.45
CA ASN A 47 -19.41 0.14 1.40
C ASN A 47 -19.66 1.61 1.81
N GLN A 48 -19.58 1.91 3.12
CA GLN A 48 -19.83 3.24 3.69
C GLN A 48 -18.54 3.90 4.19
N VAL A 49 -17.37 3.27 3.96
CA VAL A 49 -16.09 3.81 4.42
C VAL A 49 -15.81 5.14 3.73
N GLN A 50 -15.61 6.17 4.53
CA GLN A 50 -15.23 7.49 4.05
C GLN A 50 -13.88 7.46 3.32
N GLN A 51 -13.75 8.33 2.32
CA GLN A 51 -12.53 8.40 1.52
C GLN A 51 -11.32 8.90 2.34
N ALA A 52 -10.18 8.24 2.20
CA ALA A 52 -8.91 8.72 2.70
C ALA A 52 -8.18 9.57 1.64
N LYS A 53 -7.33 10.49 2.10
CA LYS A 53 -6.53 11.37 1.24
C LYS A 53 -5.10 10.86 1.20
N LEU A 54 -4.64 10.45 0.01
CA LEU A 54 -3.38 9.74 -0.17
C LEU A 54 -2.47 10.43 -1.20
N PRO A 55 -1.83 11.56 -0.85
CA PRO A 55 -0.73 12.08 -1.65
C PRO A 55 0.37 11.03 -1.82
N ALA A 56 0.96 11.02 -3.01
CA ALA A 56 2.08 10.17 -3.38
C ALA A 56 3.23 11.02 -3.94
N SER A 57 4.42 10.45 -3.96
CA SER A 57 5.58 10.98 -4.70
C SER A 57 6.44 9.82 -5.17
N LEU A 58 7.26 10.08 -6.19
CA LEU A 58 8.18 9.10 -6.76
C LEU A 58 9.56 9.76 -6.88
N THR A 59 10.61 9.08 -6.44
CA THR A 59 11.97 9.57 -6.62
C THR A 59 12.40 9.47 -8.09
N ARG A 60 13.49 10.18 -8.42
CA ARG A 60 14.13 10.04 -9.73
C ARG A 60 14.61 8.60 -9.92
N VAL A 61 14.42 8.08 -11.13
CA VAL A 61 14.84 6.72 -11.51
C VAL A 61 16.36 6.58 -11.41
N SER A 62 16.82 5.63 -10.58
CA SER A 62 18.20 5.16 -10.60
C SER A 62 18.37 4.08 -11.67
N ARG A 63 19.59 4.00 -12.22
CA ARG A 63 19.94 3.07 -13.29
C ARG A 63 21.06 2.17 -12.79
N ASP A 64 20.84 0.88 -12.83
CA ASP A 64 21.83 -0.14 -12.50
C ASP A 64 21.71 -1.27 -13.52
N GLY A 65 22.70 -1.39 -14.41
CA GLY A 65 22.67 -2.31 -15.54
C GLY A 65 21.36 -2.26 -16.35
N ASP A 66 20.73 -3.41 -16.49
CA ASP A 66 19.46 -3.62 -17.18
C ASP A 66 18.24 -3.33 -16.31
N ARG A 67 18.42 -2.89 -15.05
CA ARG A 67 17.34 -2.57 -14.12
C ARG A 67 17.18 -1.07 -13.93
N ARG A 68 15.96 -0.69 -13.60
CA ARG A 68 15.56 0.65 -13.18
C ARG A 68 14.92 0.53 -11.82
N THR A 69 15.24 1.45 -10.92
CA THR A 69 14.72 1.47 -9.56
C THR A 69 14.23 2.86 -9.21
N ALA A 70 13.11 2.93 -8.48
CA ALA A 70 12.59 4.16 -7.90
C ALA A 70 11.95 3.86 -6.54
N THR A 71 11.79 4.88 -5.72
CA THR A 71 11.13 4.79 -4.42
C THR A 71 9.85 5.62 -4.47
N ALA A 72 8.72 4.95 -4.26
CA ALA A 72 7.44 5.57 -4.05
C ALA A 72 7.28 5.93 -2.57
N THR A 73 6.77 7.12 -2.28
CA THR A 73 6.33 7.48 -0.93
C THR A 73 4.85 7.82 -0.96
N VAL A 74 4.07 7.17 -0.10
CA VAL A 74 2.65 7.47 0.11
C VAL A 74 2.40 7.87 1.54
N HIS A 75 1.51 8.84 1.74
CA HIS A 75 1.20 9.36 3.06
C HIS A 75 -0.30 9.55 3.21
N ASN A 76 -0.87 9.01 4.28
CA ASN A 76 -2.29 9.20 4.57
C ASN A 76 -2.50 10.50 5.37
N ARG A 77 -3.00 11.53 4.67
CA ARG A 77 -3.37 12.83 5.27
C ARG A 77 -4.83 12.89 5.73
N GLY A 78 -5.57 11.80 5.59
CA GLY A 78 -6.96 11.70 6.02
C GLY A 78 -7.10 11.30 7.49
N SER A 79 -8.33 11.38 7.99
CA SER A 79 -8.74 10.83 9.29
C SER A 79 -9.18 9.36 9.22
N MET A 80 -9.27 8.80 8.01
CA MET A 80 -9.67 7.42 7.76
C MET A 80 -8.47 6.58 7.37
N VAL A 81 -8.49 5.29 7.68
CA VAL A 81 -7.49 4.34 7.18
C VAL A 81 -7.58 4.28 5.65
N ALA A 82 -6.44 4.40 4.97
CA ALA A 82 -6.33 4.11 3.55
C ALA A 82 -6.10 2.61 3.37
N ALA A 83 -7.10 1.93 2.82
CA ALA A 83 -7.17 0.47 2.78
C ALA A 83 -6.69 -0.11 1.44
N MET A 84 -5.91 -1.19 1.49
CA MET A 84 -5.46 -1.97 0.32
C MET A 84 -4.85 -1.09 -0.79
N VAL A 85 -4.01 -0.13 -0.40
CA VAL A 85 -3.36 0.81 -1.31
C VAL A 85 -2.37 0.06 -2.19
N ARG A 86 -2.63 0.05 -3.50
CA ARG A 86 -1.74 -0.51 -4.52
C ARG A 86 -1.03 0.60 -5.29
N LEU A 87 0.19 0.28 -5.72
CA LEU A 87 1.11 1.22 -6.37
C LEU A 87 1.53 0.76 -7.78
N PRO A 88 0.60 0.58 -8.75
CA PRO A 88 1.00 0.15 -10.09
C PRO A 88 1.89 1.17 -10.79
N LEU A 89 3.02 0.69 -11.32
CA LEU A 89 3.83 1.39 -12.31
C LEU A 89 3.18 1.26 -13.71
N LEU A 90 2.98 2.40 -14.37
CA LEU A 90 2.25 2.53 -15.62
C LEU A 90 3.11 3.17 -16.72
N GLN A 91 2.83 2.77 -17.95
CA GLN A 91 3.31 3.38 -19.18
C GLN A 91 2.51 4.66 -19.51
N GLU A 92 2.88 5.36 -20.59
CA GLU A 92 2.18 6.58 -21.01
C GLU A 92 0.72 6.33 -21.37
N ASP A 93 0.43 5.20 -22.02
CA ASP A 93 -0.91 4.75 -22.44
C ASP A 93 -1.76 4.19 -21.28
N GLY A 94 -1.20 4.09 -20.08
CA GLY A 94 -1.87 3.55 -18.89
C GLY A 94 -1.75 2.04 -18.71
N ALA A 95 -1.07 1.32 -19.61
CA ALA A 95 -0.75 -0.09 -19.42
C ALA A 95 0.24 -0.27 -18.26
N ARG A 96 0.18 -1.41 -17.56
CA ARG A 96 1.16 -1.73 -16.50
C ARG A 96 2.52 -2.02 -17.10
N VAL A 97 3.57 -1.52 -16.46
CA VAL A 97 4.95 -1.93 -16.70
C VAL A 97 5.16 -3.29 -16.03
N LEU A 98 5.50 -4.31 -16.81
CA LEU A 98 5.68 -5.67 -16.32
C LEU A 98 6.97 -6.32 -16.86
N PRO A 99 7.67 -7.12 -16.04
CA PRO A 99 7.45 -7.28 -14.60
C PRO A 99 7.94 -6.04 -13.83
N THR A 100 7.15 -5.58 -12.86
CA THR A 100 7.63 -4.65 -11.82
C THR A 100 7.66 -5.40 -10.49
N LEU A 101 8.81 -5.39 -9.83
CA LEU A 101 9.01 -5.96 -8.50
C LEU A 101 8.87 -4.85 -7.46
N TYR A 102 8.24 -5.16 -6.33
CA TYR A 102 8.02 -4.25 -5.21
C TYR A 102 8.52 -4.95 -3.95
N ASP A 103 9.18 -4.21 -3.05
CA ASP A 103 9.49 -4.70 -1.70
C ASP A 103 8.23 -4.84 -0.83
N ASP A 104 7.21 -4.02 -1.10
CA ASP A 104 5.90 -4.06 -0.46
C ASP A 104 4.79 -3.50 -1.39
N ASN A 105 3.56 -3.99 -1.28
CA ASN A 105 2.42 -3.48 -2.05
C ASN A 105 1.10 -3.95 -1.39
N TYR A 106 -0.03 -3.33 -1.74
CA TYR A 106 -1.32 -3.54 -1.07
C TYR A 106 -1.28 -3.13 0.41
N LEU A 107 -0.86 -1.88 0.62
CA LEU A 107 -0.56 -1.29 1.92
C LEU A 107 -1.82 -0.92 2.70
N TRP A 108 -1.65 -0.81 4.02
CA TRP A 108 -2.62 -0.28 4.96
C TRP A 108 -2.02 0.92 5.68
N LEU A 109 -2.52 2.13 5.44
CA LEU A 109 -2.01 3.34 6.09
C LEU A 109 -3.05 3.90 7.07
N LEU A 110 -2.73 3.89 8.36
CA LEU A 110 -3.51 4.61 9.37
C LEU A 110 -3.41 6.13 9.16
N PRO A 111 -4.32 6.92 9.76
CA PRO A 111 -4.22 8.37 9.74
C PRO A 111 -2.82 8.86 10.16
N GLY A 112 -2.20 9.70 9.32
CA GLY A 112 -0.86 10.25 9.56
C GLY A 112 0.30 9.34 9.17
N GLU A 113 0.07 8.07 8.84
CA GLU A 113 1.16 7.17 8.46
C GLU A 113 1.76 7.55 7.09
N THR A 114 3.07 7.33 6.97
CA THR A 114 3.82 7.42 5.72
C THR A 114 4.49 6.07 5.49
N HIS A 115 4.49 5.62 4.24
CA HIS A 115 5.17 4.39 3.85
C HIS A 115 5.96 4.61 2.57
N THR A 116 7.13 3.98 2.49
CA THR A 116 8.01 4.00 1.33
C THR A 116 8.10 2.62 0.72
N VAL A 117 7.98 2.53 -0.60
CA VAL A 117 8.05 1.29 -1.36
C VAL A 117 9.12 1.43 -2.44
N THR A 118 10.07 0.52 -2.46
CA THR A 118 11.06 0.42 -3.53
C THR A 118 10.51 -0.48 -4.63
N LEU A 119 10.47 0.06 -5.84
CA LEU A 119 10.04 -0.67 -7.03
C LEU A 119 11.16 -0.74 -8.05
N SER A 120 11.26 -1.87 -8.74
CA SER A 120 12.25 -2.07 -9.80
C SER A 120 11.72 -2.87 -10.97
N TRP A 121 12.15 -2.51 -12.19
CA TRP A 121 11.71 -3.11 -13.45
C TRP A 121 12.88 -3.24 -14.44
N PRO A 122 12.80 -4.15 -15.43
CA PRO A 122 13.77 -4.19 -16.52
C PRO A 122 13.68 -2.92 -17.37
N ALA A 123 14.82 -2.40 -17.82
CA ALA A 123 14.88 -1.22 -18.68
C ALA A 123 14.05 -1.39 -19.96
N SER A 124 14.03 -2.60 -20.52
CA SER A 124 13.23 -2.97 -21.69
C SER A 124 11.72 -2.94 -21.46
N ALA A 125 11.26 -3.07 -20.20
CA ALA A 125 9.84 -3.06 -19.85
C ALA A 125 9.24 -1.64 -19.90
N LEU A 126 10.07 -0.59 -19.90
CA LEU A 126 9.64 0.80 -20.07
C LEU A 126 10.63 1.56 -20.97
N PRO A 127 10.57 1.36 -22.30
CA PRO A 127 11.52 1.97 -23.24
C PRO A 127 11.48 3.51 -23.23
N SER A 128 10.33 4.10 -22.90
CA SER A 128 10.18 5.56 -22.81
C SER A 128 11.03 6.19 -21.69
N GLY A 129 11.41 5.39 -20.67
CA GLY A 129 12.12 5.87 -19.49
C GLY A 129 11.32 6.85 -18.63
N ARG A 130 10.00 7.01 -18.87
CA ARG A 130 9.12 7.96 -18.19
C ARG A 130 8.09 7.21 -17.33
N PRO A 131 8.42 6.85 -16.08
CA PRO A 131 7.49 6.12 -15.22
C PRO A 131 6.33 6.99 -14.75
N LYS A 132 5.12 6.44 -14.78
CA LYS A 132 3.96 6.95 -14.04
C LYS A 132 3.66 5.99 -12.91
N LEU A 133 3.63 6.47 -11.68
CA LEU A 133 3.12 5.69 -10.55
C LEU A 133 1.68 6.15 -10.28
N ARG A 134 0.74 5.21 -10.21
CA ARG A 134 -0.59 5.49 -9.64
C ARG A 134 -0.65 4.92 -8.24
N ALA A 135 -1.09 5.71 -7.27
CA ALA A 135 -1.46 5.26 -5.94
C ALA A 135 -2.99 5.24 -5.84
N GLU A 136 -3.56 4.09 -5.51
CA GLU A 136 -5.01 3.92 -5.35
C GLU A 136 -5.30 2.79 -4.35
N GLY A 137 -6.32 2.95 -3.53
CA GLY A 137 -6.79 1.96 -2.56
C GLY A 137 -8.31 1.84 -2.62
N TYR A 138 -8.84 0.95 -1.77
CA TYR A 138 -10.27 0.64 -1.72
C TYR A 138 -11.14 1.89 -1.49
N ASN A 139 -10.70 2.79 -0.61
CA ASN A 139 -11.39 4.01 -0.25
C ASN A 139 -10.57 5.28 -0.55
N THR A 140 -9.77 5.31 -1.62
CA THR A 140 -9.00 6.52 -1.99
C THR A 140 -9.23 6.89 -3.45
N PRO A 141 -9.44 8.17 -3.79
CA PRO A 141 -9.29 8.62 -5.17
C PRO A 141 -7.88 8.30 -5.70
N PRO A 142 -7.74 7.88 -6.97
CA PRO A 142 -6.43 7.57 -7.53
C PRO A 142 -5.60 8.86 -7.68
N VAL A 143 -4.32 8.78 -7.31
CA VAL A 143 -3.33 9.85 -7.51
C VAL A 143 -2.24 9.32 -8.43
N THR A 144 -1.96 10.03 -9.53
CA THR A 144 -0.84 9.69 -10.42
C THR A 144 0.29 10.68 -10.27
N VAL A 145 1.50 10.17 -10.09
CA VAL A 145 2.75 10.95 -10.04
C VAL A 145 3.72 10.47 -11.11
N ARG A 146 4.60 11.37 -11.53
CA ARG A 146 5.63 11.12 -12.55
C ARG A 146 7.01 11.26 -11.89
N GLY A 147 7.95 10.41 -12.30
CA GLY A 147 9.37 10.46 -11.88
C GLY A 147 10.29 11.08 -12.93
#